data_AF-A0A973L141-F1
#
_entry.id   AF-A0A973L141-F1
#
_cell.length_a   1.000
_cell.length_b   1.000
_cell.length_c   1.000
_cell.angle_alpha   90.00
_cell.angle_beta   90.00
_cell.angle_gamma   90.00
#
_symmetry.space_group_name_H-M   'P 1'
#
loop_
_entity.id
_entity.type
_entity.pdbx_description
1 polymer ?
#
loop_
_entity_poly.entity_id
_entity_poly.type
_entity_poly.pdbx_seq_one_letter_code
_entity_poly.pdbx_strand_id
1 'polypeptide(L)'
;LDTASQTGSGAAARTADISRRHAVLTSSEGVITVVGGKLTTYRRMAEDAVDAAVAARRLPAGASPTTSLPLVGAASPRTLDAVQAPRHLVRRYGTEAPAVLALGADDPRLGERVLPGHPVTAAELLWAVRHEGALDESDVLDRRTRIGMVPADRAAALDSARELLGEALSRKE
;
A
#
# COMPACT_ATOMS: atom_id res chain seq x y z
N LEU A 1 5.31 26.64 -11.39
CA LEU A 1 5.24 27.92 -12.13
C LEU A 1 6.63 28.51 -12.09
N ASP A 2 7.23 28.61 -13.27
CA ASP A 2 8.65 28.89 -13.51
C ASP A 2 8.96 30.38 -13.26
N THR A 3 10.09 30.67 -12.61
CA THR A 3 10.66 32.03 -12.58
C THR A 3 12.13 31.96 -12.92
N ALA A 4 12.42 31.75 -14.20
CA ALA A 4 13.69 32.16 -14.79
C ALA A 4 13.44 32.50 -16.26
N SER A 5 13.64 33.77 -16.60
CA SER A 5 13.59 34.27 -17.98
C SER A 5 14.68 33.59 -18.82
N GLN A 6 14.28 32.75 -19.77
CA GLN A 6 15.14 32.35 -20.89
C GLN A 6 14.49 32.79 -22.20
N THR A 7 15.10 33.79 -22.82
CA THR A 7 14.87 34.22 -24.20
C THR A 7 15.42 33.14 -25.14
N GLY A 8 14.58 32.71 -26.08
CA GLY A 8 14.64 31.38 -26.70
C GLY A 8 15.71 31.11 -27.76
N SER A 9 15.87 29.82 -28.08
CA SER A 9 15.74 29.33 -29.46
C SER A 9 15.23 27.88 -29.40
N GLY A 10 14.24 27.57 -30.24
CA GLY A 10 13.40 26.38 -30.14
C GLY A 10 14.13 25.08 -30.44
N ALA A 11 14.30 24.27 -29.39
CA ALA A 11 14.32 22.81 -29.50
C ALA A 11 13.23 22.31 -28.56
N ALA A 12 12.26 21.55 -29.08
CA ALA A 12 11.21 20.93 -28.27
C ALA A 12 11.88 20.19 -27.11
N ALA A 13 11.67 20.68 -25.88
CA ALA A 13 12.20 20.05 -24.68
C ALA A 13 11.70 18.60 -24.67
N ARG A 14 12.62 17.65 -24.84
CA ARG A 14 12.32 16.22 -24.79
C ARG A 14 11.63 15.99 -23.45
N THR A 15 10.38 15.51 -23.47
CA THR A 15 9.55 15.24 -22.29
C THR A 15 10.25 14.35 -21.25
N ALA A 16 11.31 13.64 -21.67
CA ALA A 16 12.17 12.81 -20.86
C ALA A 16 13.12 13.56 -19.90
N ASP A 17 13.39 14.86 -20.10
CA ASP A 17 14.30 15.69 -19.29
C ASP A 17 13.60 16.43 -18.13
N ILE A 18 12.29 16.24 -17.93
CA ILE A 18 11.62 16.66 -16.70
C ILE A 18 12.24 15.86 -15.54
N SER A 19 13.01 16.57 -14.70
CA SER A 19 13.75 16.06 -13.54
C SER A 19 13.01 14.93 -12.82
N ARG A 20 13.51 13.69 -12.93
CA ARG A 20 12.98 12.50 -12.24
C ARG A 20 13.26 12.48 -10.73
N ARG A 21 13.61 13.62 -10.14
CA ARG A 21 13.76 13.80 -8.68
C ARG A 21 12.45 14.37 -8.13
N HIS A 22 12.06 13.94 -6.93
CA HIS A 22 10.93 14.57 -6.26
C HIS A 22 11.29 16.00 -5.87
N ALA A 23 10.28 16.85 -5.76
CA ALA A 23 10.39 18.20 -5.20
C ALA A 23 9.39 18.36 -4.05
N VAL A 24 9.82 18.99 -2.97
CA VAL A 24 8.96 19.40 -1.86
C VAL A 24 8.89 20.92 -1.86
N LEU A 25 7.68 21.44 -2.04
CA LEU A 25 7.40 22.88 -2.11
C LEU A 25 6.55 23.28 -0.91
N THR A 26 6.82 24.46 -0.35
CA THR A 26 6.02 25.05 0.73
C THR A 26 5.45 26.37 0.26
N SER A 27 4.12 26.53 0.31
CA SER A 27 3.46 27.81 -0.03
C SER A 27 3.62 28.84 1.08
N SER A 28 3.32 30.12 0.80
CA SER A 28 3.27 31.18 1.82
C SER A 28 2.30 30.87 2.96
N GLU A 29 1.21 30.16 2.67
CA GLU A 29 0.20 29.73 3.64
C GLU A 29 0.61 28.46 4.42
N GLY A 30 1.79 27.90 4.11
CA GLY A 30 2.34 26.71 4.75
C GLY A 30 1.74 25.39 4.26
N VAL A 31 1.24 25.34 3.03
CA VAL A 31 0.83 24.09 2.37
C VAL A 31 2.07 23.39 1.81
N ILE A 32 2.27 22.13 2.18
CA ILE A 32 3.36 21.29 1.67
C ILE A 32 2.87 20.50 0.46
N THR A 33 3.58 20.61 -0.67
CA THR A 33 3.28 19.88 -1.90
C THR A 33 4.46 19.02 -2.31
N VAL A 34 4.19 17.75 -2.62
CA VAL A 34 5.17 16.81 -3.16
C VAL A 34 4.90 16.59 -4.63
N VAL A 35 5.90 16.84 -5.49
CA VAL A 35 5.79 16.69 -6.94
C VAL A 35 6.75 15.61 -7.43
N GLY A 36 6.23 14.67 -8.21
CA GLY A 36 7.00 13.56 -8.76
C GLY A 36 7.43 12.56 -7.69
N GLY A 37 8.56 11.89 -7.93
CA GLY A 37 9.11 10.85 -7.06
C GLY A 37 8.88 9.44 -7.59
N LYS A 38 9.84 8.56 -7.28
CA LYS A 38 9.77 7.13 -7.62
C LYS A 38 9.38 6.35 -6.38
N LEU A 39 8.81 5.16 -6.60
CA LEU A 39 8.58 4.22 -5.51
C LEU A 39 9.89 3.90 -4.77
N THR A 40 11.03 3.85 -5.46
CA THR A 40 12.34 3.59 -4.82
C THR A 40 12.82 4.71 -3.90
N THR A 41 12.29 5.92 -4.02
CA THR A 41 12.68 7.09 -3.21
C THR A 41 11.59 7.52 -2.22
N TYR A 42 10.51 6.74 -2.08
CA TYR A 42 9.32 7.14 -1.34
C TYR A 42 9.61 7.51 0.13
N ARG A 43 10.46 6.72 0.82
CA ARG A 43 10.79 6.97 2.23
C ARG A 43 11.47 8.33 2.41
N ARG A 44 12.46 8.62 1.57
CA ARG A 44 13.19 9.90 1.63
C ARG A 44 12.28 11.07 1.25
N MET A 45 11.42 10.88 0.25
CA MET A 45 10.43 11.87 -0.15
C MET A 45 9.43 12.18 0.97
N ALA A 46 8.98 11.16 1.71
CA ALA A 46 8.13 11.34 2.89
C ALA A 46 8.86 12.05 4.03
N GLU A 47 10.11 11.68 4.30
CA GLU A 47 10.97 12.36 5.27
C GLU A 47 11.12 13.85 4.94
N ASP A 48 11.52 14.20 3.71
CA ASP A 48 11.66 15.61 3.29
C ASP A 48 10.33 16.39 3.41
N ALA A 49 9.19 15.75 3.12
CA ALA A 49 7.88 16.38 3.24
C ALA A 49 7.47 16.65 4.70
N VAL A 50 7.76 15.70 5.61
CA VAL A 50 7.51 15.86 7.05
C VAL A 50 8.44 16.93 7.64
N ASP A 51 9.73 16.93 7.26
CA ASP A 51 10.69 17.93 7.71
C ASP A 51 10.27 19.34 7.29
N ALA A 52 9.78 19.51 6.06
CA ALA A 52 9.24 20.77 5.58
C ALA A 52 8.01 21.22 6.39
N ALA A 53 7.10 20.31 6.74
CA ALA A 53 5.94 20.60 7.57
C ALA A 53 6.34 21.03 9.00
N VAL A 54 7.31 20.31 9.60
CA VAL A 54 7.87 20.62 10.91
C VAL A 54 8.49 22.01 10.91
N ALA A 55 9.31 22.34 9.90
CA ALA A 55 9.94 23.64 9.78
C ALA A 55 8.90 24.77 9.59
N ALA A 56 7.93 24.57 8.68
CA ALA A 56 6.90 25.55 8.37
C ALA A 56 6.01 25.89 9.59
N ARG A 57 5.76 24.91 10.47
CA ARG A 57 4.92 25.07 11.67
C ARG A 57 5.71 25.18 12.97
N ARG A 58 7.05 25.20 12.91
CA ARG A 58 7.95 25.25 14.06
C ARG A 58 7.62 24.19 15.13
N LEU A 59 7.29 22.99 14.66
CA LEU A 59 6.92 21.89 15.56
C LEU A 59 8.17 21.34 16.24
N PRO A 60 8.09 20.94 17.52
CA PRO A 60 9.15 20.17 18.14
C PRO A 60 9.17 18.76 17.52
N ALA A 61 10.27 18.39 16.86
CA ALA A 61 10.47 17.06 16.31
C ALA A 61 11.97 16.67 16.34
N GLY A 62 12.22 15.36 16.47
CA GLY A 62 13.56 14.78 16.31
C GLY A 62 13.82 14.30 14.88
N ALA A 63 14.97 13.65 14.68
CA ALA A 63 15.28 13.02 13.40
C ALA A 63 14.29 11.90 13.04
N SER A 64 14.03 11.72 11.74
CA SER A 64 13.12 10.69 11.24
C SER A 64 13.63 9.28 11.60
N PRO A 65 12.81 8.43 12.27
CA PRO A 65 13.21 7.07 12.61
C PRO A 65 13.02 6.08 11.43
N THR A 66 12.49 6.55 10.30
CA THR A 66 11.98 5.69 9.22
C THR A 66 13.05 4.86 8.50
N THR A 67 14.33 5.20 8.65
CA THR A 67 15.45 4.42 8.09
C THR A 67 15.58 3.03 8.73
N SER A 68 15.21 2.92 10.02
CA SER A 68 15.32 1.68 10.79
C SER A 68 13.96 1.13 11.25
N LEU A 69 12.87 1.85 10.98
CA LEU A 69 11.53 1.41 11.35
C LEU A 69 11.06 0.30 10.39
N PRO A 70 10.82 -0.94 10.88
CA PRO A 70 10.26 -1.99 10.04
C PRO A 70 8.85 -1.64 9.58
N LEU A 71 8.49 -2.05 8.37
CA LEU A 71 7.10 -1.99 7.92
C LEU A 71 6.26 -3.05 8.64
N VAL A 72 4.95 -2.87 8.64
CA VAL A 72 4.00 -3.87 9.16
C VAL A 72 4.24 -5.22 8.46
N GLY A 73 4.22 -6.29 9.23
CA GLY A 73 4.53 -7.64 8.76
C GLY A 73 6.02 -7.94 8.59
N ALA A 74 6.91 -6.94 8.54
CA ALA A 74 8.33 -7.15 8.31
C ALA A 74 9.05 -7.69 9.55
N ALA A 75 9.87 -8.73 9.35
CA ALA A 75 10.75 -9.27 10.38
C ALA A 75 11.99 -9.91 9.73
N SER A 76 12.95 -10.33 10.57
CA SER A 76 14.13 -11.04 10.08
C SER A 76 13.75 -12.36 9.39
N PRO A 77 14.54 -12.87 8.43
CA PRO A 77 14.26 -14.16 7.78
C PRO A 77 14.05 -15.30 8.79
N ARG A 78 14.90 -15.36 9.83
CA ARG A 78 14.78 -16.35 10.91
C ARG A 78 13.44 -16.25 11.65
N THR A 79 12.97 -15.02 11.88
CA THR A 79 11.67 -14.78 12.52
C THR A 79 10.54 -15.24 11.61
N LEU A 80 10.58 -14.88 10.32
CA LEU A 80 9.56 -15.25 9.34
C LEU A 80 9.50 -16.77 9.11
N ASP A 81 10.65 -17.45 9.08
CA ASP A 81 10.71 -18.92 8.95
C ASP A 81 10.07 -19.65 10.14
N ALA A 82 10.03 -19.01 11.31
CA ALA A 82 9.41 -19.56 12.51
C ALA A 82 7.89 -19.27 12.62
N VAL A 83 7.35 -18.41 11.76
CA VAL A 83 5.91 -18.05 11.77
C VAL A 83 5.07 -19.28 11.43
N GLN A 84 4.14 -19.62 12.32
CA GLN A 84 3.23 -20.75 12.16
C GLN A 84 2.04 -20.38 11.28
N ALA A 85 2.25 -20.34 9.96
CA ALA A 85 1.22 -20.14 8.96
C ALA A 85 1.64 -20.74 7.60
N PRO A 86 0.70 -21.01 6.69
CA PRO A 86 1.02 -21.37 5.31
C PRO A 86 2.02 -20.39 4.67
N ARG A 87 3.05 -20.92 3.99
CA ARG A 87 4.14 -20.11 3.41
C ARG A 87 3.66 -18.96 2.50
N HIS A 88 2.56 -19.13 1.79
CA HIS A 88 2.02 -18.09 0.92
C HIS A 88 1.49 -16.89 1.73
N LEU A 89 0.88 -17.13 2.90
CA LEU A 89 0.46 -16.08 3.82
C LEU A 89 1.68 -15.37 4.42
N VAL A 90 2.68 -16.12 4.89
CA VAL A 90 3.92 -15.52 5.43
C VAL A 90 4.62 -14.66 4.37
N ARG A 91 4.64 -15.09 3.10
CA ARG A 91 5.21 -14.30 2.01
C ARG A 91 4.45 -12.99 1.74
N ARG A 92 3.13 -12.96 1.98
CA ARG A 92 2.27 -11.80 1.69
C ARG A 92 2.15 -10.86 2.90
N TYR A 93 1.92 -11.40 4.09
CA TYR A 93 1.57 -10.69 5.31
C TYR A 93 2.66 -10.71 6.38
N GLY A 94 3.73 -11.50 6.17
CA GLY A 94 4.83 -11.62 7.12
C GLY A 94 4.36 -12.06 8.50
N THR A 95 4.65 -11.28 9.54
CA THR A 95 4.26 -11.58 10.92
C THR A 95 2.76 -11.52 11.18
N GLU A 96 1.96 -10.94 10.29
CA GLU A 96 0.49 -10.91 10.42
C GLU A 96 -0.17 -12.19 9.90
N ALA A 97 0.57 -13.06 9.20
CA ALA A 97 0.02 -14.28 8.60
C ALA A 97 -0.77 -15.18 9.57
N PRO A 98 -0.38 -15.37 10.86
CA PRO A 98 -1.18 -16.14 11.81
C PRO A 98 -2.54 -15.49 12.11
N ALA A 99 -2.62 -14.16 12.13
CA ALA A 99 -3.87 -13.45 12.38
C ALA A 99 -4.82 -13.58 11.18
N VAL A 100 -4.30 -13.54 9.95
CA VAL A 100 -5.08 -13.86 8.74
C VAL A 100 -5.60 -15.29 8.80
N LEU A 101 -4.73 -16.25 9.13
CA LEU A 101 -5.08 -17.67 9.22
C LEU A 101 -6.16 -17.93 10.28
N ALA A 102 -6.09 -17.23 11.42
CA ALA A 102 -7.03 -17.40 12.52
C ALA A 102 -8.49 -17.07 12.14
N LEU A 103 -8.71 -16.19 11.15
CA LEU A 103 -10.06 -15.91 10.65
C LEU A 103 -10.76 -17.17 10.13
N GLY A 104 -10.01 -18.12 9.55
CA GLY A 104 -10.55 -19.40 9.08
C GLY A 104 -10.87 -20.40 10.19
N ALA A 105 -10.35 -20.18 11.40
CA ALA A 105 -10.69 -21.01 12.56
C ALA A 105 -12.07 -20.62 13.14
N ASP A 106 -12.40 -19.32 13.09
CA ASP A 106 -13.68 -18.80 13.57
C ASP A 106 -14.82 -19.06 12.58
N ASP A 107 -14.54 -18.99 11.27
CA ASP A 107 -15.47 -19.32 10.20
C ASP A 107 -14.76 -20.18 9.14
N PRO A 108 -15.08 -21.50 9.07
CA PRO A 108 -14.45 -22.41 8.11
C PRO A 108 -14.56 -21.96 6.65
N ARG A 109 -15.60 -21.20 6.27
CA ARG A 109 -15.75 -20.65 4.91
C ARG A 109 -14.62 -19.71 4.56
N LEU A 110 -14.06 -18.99 5.54
CA LEU A 110 -12.93 -18.09 5.35
C LEU A 110 -11.63 -18.85 5.08
N GLY A 111 -11.54 -20.12 5.50
CA GLY A 111 -10.41 -21.00 5.16
C GLY A 111 -10.41 -21.50 3.72
N GLU A 112 -11.52 -21.35 2.99
CA GLU A 112 -11.66 -21.83 1.63
C GLU A 112 -10.96 -20.91 0.62
N ARG A 113 -10.48 -21.52 -0.47
CA ARG A 113 -9.90 -20.77 -1.59
C ARG A 113 -11.00 -20.06 -2.35
N VAL A 114 -10.75 -18.81 -2.73
CA VAL A 114 -11.68 -18.02 -3.54
C VAL A 114 -11.86 -18.65 -4.92
N LEU A 115 -10.78 -19.19 -5.50
CA LEU A 115 -10.79 -19.84 -6.81
C LEU A 115 -10.04 -21.18 -6.78
N PRO A 116 -10.49 -22.18 -7.54
CA PRO A 116 -9.72 -23.40 -7.78
C PRO A 116 -8.33 -23.08 -8.35
N GLY A 117 -7.28 -23.71 -7.82
CA GLY A 117 -5.91 -23.51 -8.29
C GLY A 117 -5.23 -22.19 -7.86
N HIS A 118 -5.96 -21.25 -7.26
CA HIS A 118 -5.40 -20.01 -6.72
C HIS A 118 -5.13 -20.13 -5.21
N PRO A 119 -4.00 -19.63 -4.68
CA PRO A 119 -3.70 -19.77 -3.24
C PRO A 119 -4.55 -18.86 -2.34
N VAL A 120 -5.18 -17.82 -2.89
CA VAL A 120 -5.92 -16.83 -2.09
C VAL A 120 -7.17 -17.43 -1.47
N THR A 121 -7.33 -17.20 -0.17
CA THR A 121 -8.47 -17.61 0.64
C THR A 121 -9.47 -16.48 0.91
N ALA A 122 -10.69 -16.83 1.30
CA ALA A 122 -11.70 -15.84 1.70
C ALA A 122 -11.26 -15.03 2.95
N ALA A 123 -10.45 -15.61 3.84
CA ALA A 123 -9.83 -14.91 4.97
C ALA A 123 -8.96 -13.72 4.52
N GLU A 124 -8.22 -13.86 3.42
CA GLU A 124 -7.40 -12.79 2.86
C GLU A 124 -8.25 -11.65 2.28
N LEU A 125 -9.40 -11.97 1.67
CA LEU A 125 -10.35 -10.95 1.22
C LEU A 125 -10.94 -10.18 2.40
N LEU A 126 -11.35 -10.89 3.47
CA LEU A 126 -11.86 -10.24 4.68
C LEU A 126 -10.79 -9.40 5.39
N TRP A 127 -9.55 -9.89 5.44
CA TRP A 127 -8.42 -9.17 6.02
C TRP A 127 -8.15 -7.85 5.28
N ALA A 128 -8.20 -7.88 3.93
CA ALA A 128 -8.02 -6.70 3.10
C ALA A 128 -9.00 -5.57 3.48
N VAL A 129 -10.25 -5.91 3.77
CA VAL A 129 -11.29 -4.94 4.16
C VAL A 129 -11.10 -4.46 5.60
N ARG A 130 -10.87 -5.39 6.54
CA ARG A 130 -10.83 -5.06 7.98
C ARG A 130 -9.54 -4.37 8.42
N HIS A 131 -8.41 -4.68 7.81
CA HIS A 131 -7.09 -4.26 8.29
C HIS A 131 -6.25 -3.51 7.24
N GLU A 132 -6.53 -3.67 5.95
CA GLU A 132 -5.72 -3.04 4.88
C GLU A 132 -6.45 -1.90 4.16
N GLY A 133 -7.62 -1.51 4.67
CA GLY A 133 -8.39 -0.36 4.17
C GLY A 133 -8.93 -0.53 2.75
N ALA A 134 -9.22 -1.76 2.31
CA ALA A 134 -9.94 -1.98 1.07
C ALA A 134 -11.39 -1.49 1.20
N LEU A 135 -11.82 -0.65 0.26
CA LEU A 135 -13.15 -0.02 0.28
C LEU A 135 -14.10 -0.59 -0.78
N ASP A 136 -13.55 -1.22 -1.82
CA ASP A 136 -14.30 -1.80 -2.94
C ASP A 136 -13.66 -3.09 -3.45
N GLU A 137 -14.32 -3.75 -4.40
CA GLU A 137 -13.82 -4.99 -5.00
C GLU A 137 -12.47 -4.80 -5.71
N SER A 138 -12.17 -3.60 -6.20
CA SER A 138 -10.93 -3.32 -6.93
C SER A 138 -9.74 -3.26 -5.97
N ASP A 139 -9.94 -2.70 -4.77
CA ASP A 139 -8.93 -2.73 -3.73
C ASP A 139 -8.60 -4.16 -3.33
N VAL A 140 -9.64 -4.99 -3.12
CA VAL A 140 -9.48 -6.39 -2.74
C VAL A 140 -8.80 -7.21 -3.84
N LEU A 141 -9.35 -7.19 -5.06
CA LEU A 141 -8.93 -8.08 -6.14
C LEU A 141 -7.68 -7.58 -6.87
N ASP A 142 -7.58 -6.29 -7.11
CA ASP A 142 -6.54 -5.72 -7.99
C ASP A 142 -5.32 -5.25 -7.21
N ARG A 143 -5.49 -4.78 -5.96
CA ARG A 143 -4.40 -4.21 -5.15
C ARG A 143 -3.89 -5.13 -4.04
N ARG A 144 -4.78 -5.64 -3.17
CA ARG A 144 -4.39 -6.42 -1.99
C ARG A 144 -4.04 -7.87 -2.32
N THR A 145 -4.90 -8.56 -3.06
CA THR A 145 -4.67 -9.98 -3.39
C THR A 145 -4.01 -10.19 -4.74
N ARG A 146 -4.23 -9.26 -5.68
CA ARG A 146 -3.76 -9.31 -7.08
C ARG A 146 -4.32 -10.48 -7.91
N ILE A 147 -5.44 -11.08 -7.47
CA ILE A 147 -6.23 -11.99 -8.33
C ILE A 147 -6.55 -11.29 -9.67
N GLY A 148 -6.78 -9.98 -9.61
CA GLY A 148 -7.09 -9.11 -10.74
C GLY A 148 -6.05 -9.02 -11.86
N MET A 149 -4.82 -9.51 -11.65
CA MET A 149 -3.78 -9.50 -12.69
C MET A 149 -4.15 -10.40 -13.89
N VAL A 150 -4.99 -11.42 -13.67
CA VAL A 150 -5.55 -12.25 -14.72
C VAL A 150 -7.03 -11.88 -14.88
N PRO A 151 -7.46 -11.33 -16.03
CA PRO A 151 -8.84 -10.88 -16.20
C PRO A 151 -9.90 -11.97 -15.96
N ALA A 152 -9.61 -13.22 -16.33
CA ALA A 152 -10.50 -14.35 -16.11
C ALA A 152 -10.67 -14.66 -14.61
N ASP A 153 -9.58 -14.69 -13.85
CA ASP A 153 -9.60 -14.92 -12.40
C ASP A 153 -10.31 -13.77 -11.69
N ARG A 154 -10.07 -12.52 -12.13
CA ARG A 154 -10.78 -11.34 -11.62
C ARG A 154 -12.29 -11.48 -11.76
N ALA A 155 -12.75 -11.87 -12.95
CA ALA A 155 -14.17 -12.03 -13.23
C ALA A 155 -14.77 -13.15 -12.39
N ALA A 156 -14.06 -14.28 -12.24
CA ALA A 156 -14.51 -15.42 -11.46
C ALA A 156 -14.58 -15.13 -9.94
N ALA A 157 -13.71 -14.25 -9.41
CA ALA A 157 -13.67 -13.91 -7.99
C ALA A 157 -14.57 -12.72 -7.59
N LEU A 158 -15.20 -12.05 -8.57
CA LEU A 158 -15.91 -10.79 -8.34
C LEU A 158 -17.06 -10.92 -7.35
N ASP A 159 -17.89 -11.96 -7.51
CA ASP A 159 -19.07 -12.14 -6.67
C ASP A 159 -18.70 -12.48 -5.22
N SER A 160 -17.72 -13.37 -5.02
CA SER A 160 -17.19 -13.69 -3.69
C SER A 160 -16.59 -12.45 -3.00
N ALA A 161 -15.89 -11.60 -3.75
CA ALA A 161 -15.35 -10.36 -3.19
C ALA A 161 -16.46 -9.38 -2.78
N ARG A 162 -17.51 -9.24 -3.58
CA ARG A 162 -18.65 -8.36 -3.27
C ARG A 162 -19.46 -8.85 -2.08
N GLU A 163 -19.69 -10.15 -1.99
CA GLU A 163 -20.37 -10.78 -0.86
C GLU A 163 -19.62 -10.49 0.45
N LEU A 164 -18.32 -10.80 0.49
CA LEU A 164 -17.49 -10.56 1.68
C LEU A 164 -17.35 -9.08 2.02
N LEU A 165 -17.22 -8.19 1.03
CA LEU A 165 -17.21 -6.75 1.24
C LEU A 165 -18.51 -6.29 1.91
N GLY A 166 -19.66 -6.76 1.39
CA GLY A 166 -20.98 -6.48 1.96
C GLY A 166 -21.07 -6.92 3.42
N GLU A 167 -20.77 -8.18 3.71
CA GLU A 167 -20.83 -8.70 5.08
C GLU A 167 -19.87 -7.99 6.05
N ALA A 168 -18.69 -7.59 5.57
CA ALA A 168 -17.69 -6.91 6.38
C ALA A 168 -18.14 -5.48 6.75
N LEU A 169 -18.77 -4.77 5.81
CA LEU A 169 -19.27 -3.41 6.02
C LEU A 169 -20.58 -3.38 6.85
N SER A 170 -21.42 -4.41 6.74
CA SER A 170 -22.66 -4.53 7.51
C SER A 170 -22.45 -4.87 8.99
N ARG A 171 -21.30 -5.46 9.36
CA ARG A 171 -20.96 -5.84 10.74
C ARG A 171 -20.39 -4.70 11.60
N LYS A 172 -20.53 -3.44 11.19
CA LYS A 172 -20.20 -2.29 12.05
C LYS A 172 -21.30 -2.10 13.11
N GLU A 173 -21.27 -2.93 14.15
CA GLU A 173 -21.91 -2.68 15.45
C GLU A 173 -20.91 -2.92 16.58
#